data_AF-X1CSX9-F1
#
_entry.id   AF-X1CSX9-F1
#
_cell.length_a   1.000
_cell.length_b   1.000
_cell.length_c   1.000
_cell.angle_alpha   90.00
_cell.angle_beta   90.00
_cell.angle_gamma   90.00
#
_symmetry.space_group_name_H-M   'P 1'
#
loop_
_entity.id
_entity.type
_entity.pdbx_description
1 polymer ?
#
loop_
_entity_poly.entity_id
_entity_poly.type
_entity_poly.pdbx_seq_one_letter_code
_entity_poly.pdbx_strand_id
1 'polypeptide(L)' 'MNRKTEKNFGPTKGQLLGDSWFIKVREDYHAFYLQAPPSEIPGERRSRRKTIGHAISKDLTNWNELPVALGPSKDDD' A
#
# COMPACT_ATOMS: atom_id res chain seq x y z
N MET A 1 -8.33 -23.67 2.21
CA MET A 1 -9.34 -22.61 2.01
C MET A 1 -8.90 -21.78 0.81
N ASN A 2 -9.45 -22.04 -0.38
CA ASN A 2 -9.05 -21.38 -1.62
C ASN A 2 -9.64 -19.97 -1.69
N ARG A 3 -8.88 -18.95 -1.29
CA ARG A 3 -9.18 -17.54 -1.60
C ARG A 3 -8.72 -17.24 -3.03
N LYS A 4 -9.44 -17.74 -4.02
CA LYS A 4 -9.49 -17.02 -5.31
C LYS A 4 -10.38 -15.81 -5.09
N THR A 5 -9.86 -14.80 -4.41
CA THR A 5 -10.54 -13.51 -4.35
C THR A 5 -10.34 -12.85 -5.70
N GLU A 6 -11.44 -12.34 -6.24
CA GLU A 6 -11.48 -11.35 -7.31
C GLU A 6 -10.44 -10.24 -7.07
N LYS A 7 -10.05 -9.56 -8.16
CA LYS A 7 -8.90 -8.65 -8.35
C LYS A 7 -8.82 -7.48 -7.35
N ASN A 8 -8.76 -7.74 -6.06
CA ASN A 8 -8.55 -6.73 -5.04
C ASN A 8 -7.12 -6.20 -5.17
N PHE A 9 -6.99 -4.88 -5.09
CA PHE A 9 -5.69 -4.25 -5.09
C PHE A 9 -4.87 -4.68 -3.86
N GLY A 10 -3.60 -4.96 -4.10
CA GLY A 10 -2.58 -5.12 -3.07
C GLY A 10 -1.23 -4.65 -3.62
N PRO A 11 -0.29 -4.20 -2.77
CA PRO A 11 1.01 -3.71 -3.21
C PRO A 11 1.76 -4.80 -3.97
N THR A 12 2.32 -4.45 -5.13
CA THR A 12 2.95 -5.42 -6.05
C THR A 12 4.17 -6.13 -5.45
N LYS A 13 4.83 -5.50 -4.46
CA LYS A 13 5.99 -6.07 -3.75
C LYS A 13 5.62 -7.06 -2.64
N GLY A 14 4.36 -7.49 -2.54
CA GLY A 14 3.91 -8.42 -1.50
C GLY A 14 3.96 -7.81 -0.09
N GLN A 15 3.90 -6.48 0.01
CA GLN A 15 3.85 -5.78 1.28
C GLN A 15 2.49 -5.97 1.95
N LEU A 16 2.48 -5.93 3.28
CA LEU A 16 1.26 -5.86 4.07
C LEU A 16 0.58 -4.52 3.79
N LEU A 17 -0.71 -4.55 3.44
CA LEU A 17 -1.54 -3.37 3.26
C LEU A 17 -2.30 -3.06 4.56
N GLY A 18 -2.25 -1.80 4.97
CA GLY A 18 -2.99 -1.26 6.11
C GLY A 18 -4.03 -0.21 5.69
N ASP A 19 -4.30 0.71 6.61
CA ASP A 19 -5.28 1.80 6.41
C ASP A 19 -5.02 2.55 5.10
N SER A 20 -6.10 2.96 4.43
CA SER A 20 -6.07 3.59 3.12
C SER A 20 -6.90 4.86 3.07
N TRP A 21 -6.48 5.78 2.21
CA TRP A 21 -7.07 7.10 2.00
C TRP A 21 -7.15 7.40 0.51
N PHE A 22 -8.22 8.08 0.08
CA PHE A 22 -8.49 8.33 -1.33
C PHE A 22 -8.73 9.81 -1.60
N ILE A 23 -8.24 10.29 -2.73
CA ILE A 23 -8.55 11.62 -3.27
C ILE A 23 -8.73 11.52 -4.78
N LYS A 24 -9.71 12.25 -5.33
CA LYS A 24 -9.88 12.39 -6.78
C LYS A 24 -9.24 13.69 -7.25
N VAL A 25 -8.34 13.61 -8.23
CA VAL A 25 -7.70 14.76 -8.87
C VAL A 25 -7.89 14.64 -10.38
N ARG A 26 -8.65 15.56 -10.97
CA ARG A 26 -9.06 15.50 -12.38
C ARG A 26 -9.75 14.15 -12.68
N GLU A 27 -9.17 13.36 -13.58
CA GLU A 27 -9.69 12.06 -14.02
C GLU A 27 -9.20 10.88 -13.17
N ASP A 28 -8.20 11.09 -12.31
CA ASP A 28 -7.55 10.02 -11.57
C ASP A 28 -8.02 9.99 -10.11
N TYR A 29 -8.33 8.79 -9.64
CA TYR A 29 -8.42 8.47 -8.22
C TYR A 29 -7.04 8.08 -7.73
N HIS A 30 -6.54 8.78 -6.72
CA HIS A 30 -5.32 8.42 -6.01
C HIS A 30 -5.69 7.66 -4.74
N ALA A 31 -5.07 6.50 -4.55
CA ALA A 31 -5.07 5.75 -3.31
C ALA A 31 -3.71 5.90 -2.62
N PHE A 32 -3.74 6.36 -1.37
CA PHE A 32 -2.61 6.30 -0.45
C PHE A 32 -2.90 5.25 0.61
N TYR A 33 -1.88 4.50 1.03
CA TYR A 33 -2.08 3.41 1.98
C TYR A 33 -0.84 3.15 2.83
N LEU A 34 -1.04 2.72 4.07
CA LEU A 34 0.04 2.16 4.88
C LEU A 34 0.52 0.87 4.24
N GLN A 35 1.85 0.76 4.08
CA GLN A 35 2.47 -0.50 3.69
C GLN A 35 3.71 -0.81 4.51
N ALA A 36 3.95 -2.10 4.72
CA ALA A 36 5.12 -2.60 5.43
C ALA A 36 5.58 -3.92 4.83
N PRO A 37 6.88 -4.25 4.86
CA PRO A 37 7.31 -5.61 4.55
C PRO A 37 6.62 -6.60 5.52
N PRO A 38 6.39 -7.85 5.09
CA PRO A 38 6.00 -8.92 6.01
C PRO A 38 6.95 -8.97 7.21
N SER A 39 6.42 -9.30 8.39
CA SER A 39 7.27 -9.46 9.56
C SER A 39 8.18 -10.67 9.38
N GLU A 40 9.48 -10.48 9.60
CA GLU A 40 10.45 -11.56 9.71
C GLU A 40 10.42 -12.20 11.11
N ILE A 41 9.83 -11.51 12.10
CA ILE A 41 9.78 -11.95 13.50
C ILE A 41 8.48 -12.73 13.75
N PRO A 42 8.57 -14.01 14.17
CA PRO A 42 7.41 -14.80 14.54
C PRO A 42 6.60 -14.12 15.67
N GLY A 43 5.33 -13.86 15.43
CA GLY A 43 4.41 -13.27 16.42
C GLY A 43 4.24 -11.75 16.31
N GLU A 44 5.13 -11.04 15.60
CA GLU A 44 4.93 -9.62 15.32
C GLU A 44 4.06 -9.46 14.06
N ARG A 45 2.94 -8.73 14.17
CA ARG A 45 1.99 -8.58 13.06
C ARG A 45 2.36 -7.47 12.08
N ARG A 46 3.26 -6.53 12.45
CA ARG A 46 3.54 -5.32 11.67
C ARG A 46 4.99 -4.87 11.87
N SER A 47 5.76 -4.78 10.78
CA SER A 47 7.08 -4.15 10.81
C SER A 47 6.97 -2.67 11.20
N ARG A 48 7.95 -2.17 11.97
CA ARG A 48 8.09 -0.74 12.31
C ARG A 48 8.43 0.13 11.09
N ARG A 49 8.93 -0.46 10.01
CA ARG A 49 9.31 0.24 8.77
C ARG A 49 8.09 0.44 7.88
N LYS A 50 7.18 1.32 8.30
CA LYS A 50 6.01 1.68 7.51
C LYS A 50 6.35 2.79 6.51
N THR A 51 5.80 2.68 5.32
CA THR A 51 5.82 3.75 4.30
C THR A 51 4.39 4.02 3.84
N ILE A 52 4.18 5.14 3.14
CA ILE A 52 2.93 5.44 2.45
C ILE A 52 3.09 5.06 0.98
N GLY A 53 2.40 4.00 0.56
CA GLY A 53 2.29 3.61 -0.83
C GLY A 53 1.33 4.52 -1.61
N HIS A 54 1.41 4.47 -2.94
CA HIS A 54 0.62 5.30 -3.83
C HIS A 54 0.21 4.52 -5.06
N ALA A 55 -1.07 4.55 -5.41
CA ALA A 55 -1.57 4.01 -6.67
C ALA A 55 -2.62 4.95 -7.27
N ILE A 56 -2.78 4.89 -8.58
CA ILE A 56 -3.79 5.64 -9.32
C ILE A 56 -4.73 4.71 -10.08
N SER A 57 -5.98 5.14 -10.26
CA SER A 57 -6.98 4.40 -11.02
C SER A 57 -7.94 5.38 -11.68
N LYS A 58 -8.44 5.04 -12.88
CA LYS A 58 -9.53 5.79 -13.53
C LYS A 58 -10.93 5.29 -13.15
N ASP A 59 -11.03 4.03 -12.72
CA ASP A 59 -12.30 3.33 -12.51
C ASP A 59 -12.45 2.67 -11.12
N LEU A 60 -11.55 2.96 -10.17
CA LEU A 60 -11.43 2.34 -8.84
C LEU A 60 -11.23 0.81 -8.80
N THR A 61 -10.96 0.17 -9.95
CA THR A 61 -10.77 -1.29 -10.05
C THR A 61 -9.43 -1.67 -10.67
N ASN A 62 -8.94 -0.90 -11.64
CA ASN A 62 -7.68 -1.10 -12.33
C ASN A 62 -6.66 -0.08 -11.84
N TRP A 63 -5.78 -0.55 -10.96
CA TRP A 63 -4.81 0.30 -10.26
C TRP A 63 -3.42 0.20 -10.90
N ASN A 64 -2.79 1.36 -11.09
CA ASN A 64 -1.38 1.48 -11.43
C ASN A 64 -0.61 1.97 -10.19
N GLU A 65 0.29 1.15 -9.66
CA GLU A 65 1.11 1.51 -8.52
C GLU A 65 2.21 2.51 -8.92
N LEU A 66 2.39 3.56 -8.13
CA LEU A 66 3.39 4.60 -8.29
C LEU A 66 4.51 4.43 -7.24
N PRO A 67 5.62 5.18 -7.35
CA PRO A 67 6.63 5.20 -6.30
C PRO A 67 6.04 5.55 -4.92
N VAL A 68 6.71 5.07 -3.87
CA VAL A 68 6.36 5.38 -2.47
C VAL A 68 6.21 6.90 -2.30
N ALA A 69 5.06 7.33 -1.78
CA ALA A 69 4.76 8.74 -1.58
C ALA A 69 5.54 9.34 -0.41
N LEU A 70 5.62 8.61 0.72
CA LEU A 70 6.33 9.04 1.93
C LEU A 70 7.08 7.86 2.56
N GLY A 71 8.37 8.08 2.83
CA GLY A 71 9.19 7.23 3.68
C GLY A 71 9.51 7.88 5.03
N PRO A 72 10.14 7.15 5.95
CA PRO A 72 10.70 7.75 7.17
C PRO A 72 11.68 8.88 6.81
N SER A 73 11.82 9.85 7.72
CA SER A 73 12.85 10.88 7.60
C SER A 73 14.24 10.24 7.65
N LYS A 74 15.25 10.96 7.16
CA LYS A 74 16.64 10.49 7.22
C LYS A 74 17.25 10.56 8.63
N ASP A 75 16.58 11.21 9.58
CA ASP A 75 17.15 11.57 10.89
C ASP A 75 16.67 10.67 12.05
N ASP A 76 16.35 9.40 11.80
CA ASP A 76 15.93 8.44 12.84
C ASP A 76 17.13 7.65 13.47
N ASP A 77 18.34 8.22 13.47
CA ASP A 77 19.54 7.69 14.18
C ASP A 77 19.76 8.35 15.56
#